data_AF-A0A543DLX9-F1
#
_entry.id   AF-A0A543DLX9-F1
#
_cell.length_a   1.000
_cell.length_b   1.000
_cell.length_c   1.000
_cell.angle_alpha   90.00
_cell.angle_beta   90.00
_cell.angle_gamma   90.00
#
_symmetry.space_group_name_H-M   'P 1'
#
loop_
_entity.id
_entity.type
_entity.pdbx_description
1 polymer ?
#
loop_
_entity_poly.entity_id
_entity_poly.type
_entity_poly.pdbx_seq_one_letter_code
_entity_poly.pdbx_strand_id
1 'polypeptide(L)'
;MKKLLILLVPCLVFVAAVLWWKRDAAGMPSDARRPQAEVPDASSSAPSSLQATPQAQAHRERQRFEADAKDFFARAPSLRAVEGSERAGRLSRQIDRYEAEDGLSAGEALLLRTALVEATVDDPVRQAEEVAAIADRYRAHADQRMAAFAAQQRNDPRFQSYKAREAQVVSEVMAATTIPAGLTRDQYLRQRLQQERERAYAP
;
A
#
# COMPACT_ATOMS: atom_id res chain seq x y z
N MET A 1 32.73 -18.62 -17.13
CA MET A 1 31.60 -19.56 -16.98
C MET A 1 31.18 -19.58 -15.52
N LYS A 2 30.17 -18.79 -15.14
CA LYS A 2 29.76 -18.63 -13.74
C LYS A 2 28.35 -18.03 -13.66
N LYS A 3 27.31 -18.81 -13.98
CA LYS A 3 25.90 -18.45 -13.75
C LYS A 3 25.05 -19.73 -13.70
N LEU A 4 25.07 -20.45 -12.58
CA LEU A 4 24.08 -21.50 -12.34
C LEU A 4 23.98 -21.84 -10.84
N LEU A 5 23.66 -20.87 -10.00
CA LEU A 5 23.29 -21.19 -8.61
C LEU A 5 22.46 -20.10 -7.90
N ILE A 6 21.46 -19.52 -8.56
CA ILE A 6 20.39 -18.77 -7.85
C ILE A 6 19.09 -19.00 -8.62
N LEU A 7 18.59 -20.23 -8.56
CA LEU A 7 17.29 -20.63 -9.12
C LEU A 7 16.61 -21.55 -8.11
N LEU A 8 16.49 -21.12 -6.85
CA LEU A 8 15.79 -21.89 -5.80
C LEU A 8 15.38 -21.01 -4.60
N VAL A 9 14.84 -19.81 -4.83
CA VAL A 9 14.31 -18.95 -3.76
C VAL A 9 12.85 -18.46 -3.95
N PRO A 10 12.19 -18.46 -5.13
CA PRO A 10 10.82 -17.93 -5.17
C PRO A 10 9.75 -18.93 -4.70
N CYS A 11 10.08 -20.22 -4.51
CA CYS A 11 9.08 -21.25 -4.18
C CYS A 11 8.67 -21.31 -2.70
N LEU A 12 9.38 -20.63 -1.78
CA LEU A 12 9.11 -20.73 -0.34
C LEU A 12 8.15 -19.66 0.20
N VAL A 13 7.80 -18.64 -0.59
CA VAL A 13 6.85 -17.60 -0.15
C VAL A 13 5.40 -17.95 -0.53
N PHE A 14 5.19 -18.75 -1.58
CA PHE A 14 3.85 -19.15 -2.02
C PHE A 14 3.19 -20.25 -1.16
N VAL A 15 3.98 -21.08 -0.46
CA VAL A 15 3.43 -22.16 0.39
C VAL A 15 2.89 -21.61 1.73
N ALA A 16 3.41 -20.49 2.23
CA ALA A 16 2.98 -19.92 3.50
C ALA A 16 1.57 -19.29 3.44
N ALA A 17 1.16 -18.74 2.29
CA ALA A 17 -0.16 -18.13 2.11
C ALA A 17 -1.29 -19.16 1.99
N VAL A 18 -1.02 -20.33 1.39
CA VAL A 18 -2.02 -21.42 1.22
C VAL A 18 -2.26 -22.17 2.55
N LEU A 19 -1.25 -22.23 3.43
CA LEU A 19 -1.38 -22.88 4.73
C LEU A 19 -2.09 -22.04 5.79
N TRP A 20 -2.21 -20.72 5.59
CA TRP A 20 -2.95 -19.84 6.50
C TRP A 20 -4.46 -19.86 6.24
N TRP A 21 -4.91 -20.18 5.02
CA TRP A 21 -6.34 -20.33 4.71
C TRP A 21 -6.92 -21.66 5.21
N LYS A 22 -6.12 -22.71 5.38
CA LYS A 22 -6.63 -24.08 5.62
C LYS A 22 -6.61 -24.54 7.09
N ARG A 23 -6.45 -23.62 8.06
CA ARG A 23 -6.21 -23.95 9.48
C ARG A 23 -7.29 -23.47 10.46
N ASP A 24 -8.55 -23.38 10.03
CA ASP A 24 -9.68 -23.14 10.96
C ASP A 24 -10.61 -24.34 11.13
N ALA A 25 -10.26 -25.51 10.60
CA ALA A 25 -11.06 -26.73 10.74
C ALA A 25 -10.33 -27.80 11.58
N ALA A 26 -10.05 -27.51 12.84
CA ALA A 26 -9.66 -28.53 13.81
C ALA A 26 -10.10 -28.17 15.23
N GLY A 27 -11.26 -28.75 15.59
CA GLY A 27 -11.78 -29.06 16.94
C GLY A 27 -11.24 -28.30 18.15
N MET A 28 -12.13 -27.52 18.77
CA MET A 28 -12.10 -27.25 20.21
C MET A 28 -13.48 -27.57 20.81
N PRO A 29 -13.53 -28.08 22.05
CA PRO A 29 -14.66 -28.84 22.59
C PRO A 29 -15.87 -27.96 22.95
N SER A 30 -17.03 -28.57 22.73
CA SER A 30 -18.35 -28.08 23.12
C SER A 30 -18.57 -28.27 24.61
N ASP A 31 -18.36 -27.24 25.43
CA ASP A 31 -19.19 -26.97 26.61
C ASP A 31 -18.79 -25.66 27.29
N ALA A 32 -19.53 -24.60 26.97
CA ALA A 32 -19.75 -23.47 27.87
C ALA A 32 -21.09 -22.84 27.46
N ARG A 33 -22.16 -23.29 28.10
CA ARG A 33 -23.50 -22.71 27.95
C ARG A 33 -23.49 -21.28 28.49
N ARG A 34 -23.19 -20.31 27.62
CA ARG A 34 -23.45 -18.89 27.85
C ARG A 34 -24.97 -18.67 27.84
N PRO A 35 -25.55 -17.94 28.81
CA PRO A 35 -26.94 -17.54 28.72
C PRO A 35 -27.14 -16.72 27.45
N GLN A 36 -28.14 -17.10 26.65
CA GLN A 36 -28.56 -16.36 25.46
C GLN A 36 -29.04 -14.98 25.91
N ALA A 37 -28.15 -13.98 25.83
CA ALA A 37 -28.58 -12.62 25.65
C ALA A 37 -29.18 -12.56 24.25
N GLU A 38 -30.48 -12.33 24.20
CA GLU A 38 -31.28 -12.04 23.02
C GLU A 38 -30.54 -10.97 22.20
N VAL A 39 -29.91 -11.40 21.11
CA VAL A 39 -29.27 -10.49 20.16
C VAL A 39 -30.44 -9.94 19.34
N PRO A 40 -30.81 -8.65 19.47
CA PRO A 40 -31.76 -8.09 18.54
C PRO A 40 -31.16 -8.22 17.16
N ASP A 41 -31.99 -8.74 16.26
CA ASP A 41 -31.74 -9.00 14.86
C ASP A 41 -30.90 -7.85 14.26
N ALA A 42 -29.61 -8.09 14.07
CA ALA A 42 -28.67 -7.11 13.54
C ALA A 42 -28.82 -6.99 12.02
N SER A 43 -30.06 -6.88 11.53
CA SER A 43 -30.36 -6.16 10.30
C SER A 43 -30.30 -4.67 10.61
N SER A 44 -29.12 -4.18 11.01
CA SER A 44 -28.89 -2.76 11.24
C SER A 44 -28.87 -2.05 9.89
N SER A 45 -30.05 -1.81 9.32
CA SER A 45 -30.23 -0.76 8.35
C SER A 45 -29.83 0.54 9.04
N ALA A 46 -28.60 1.01 8.80
CA ALA A 46 -28.20 2.33 9.24
C ALA A 46 -29.32 3.31 8.84
N PRO A 47 -29.78 4.21 9.73
CA PRO A 47 -30.88 5.12 9.43
C PRO A 47 -30.63 5.81 8.08
N SER A 48 -31.68 5.93 7.26
CA SER A 48 -31.58 6.38 5.86
C SER A 48 -30.82 7.71 5.68
N SER A 49 -30.82 8.56 6.71
CA SER A 49 -30.02 9.79 6.78
C SER A 49 -28.51 9.56 6.79
N LEU A 50 -28.01 8.54 7.51
CA LEU A 50 -26.59 8.16 7.50
C LEU A 50 -26.18 7.59 6.13
N GLN A 51 -27.10 6.89 5.47
CA GLN A 51 -26.86 6.36 4.12
C GLN A 51 -26.83 7.44 3.04
N ALA A 52 -27.41 8.61 3.28
CA ALA A 52 -27.40 9.73 2.33
C ALA A 52 -26.14 10.61 2.45
N THR A 53 -25.28 10.37 3.43
CA THR A 53 -24.06 11.15 3.61
C THR A 53 -23.07 10.95 2.45
N PRO A 54 -22.29 11.99 2.07
CA PRO A 54 -21.25 11.85 1.04
C PRO A 54 -20.25 10.73 1.35
N GLN A 55 -19.92 10.55 2.63
CA GLN A 55 -19.00 9.49 3.08
C GLN A 55 -19.58 8.10 2.83
N ALA A 56 -20.87 7.88 3.12
CA ALA A 56 -21.54 6.61 2.84
C ALA A 56 -21.69 6.34 1.33
N GLN A 57 -21.86 7.39 0.53
CA GLN A 57 -21.87 7.28 -0.93
C GLN A 57 -20.49 6.86 -1.47
N ALA A 58 -19.43 7.57 -1.07
CA ALA A 58 -18.05 7.25 -1.46
C ALA A 58 -17.65 5.82 -1.06
N HIS A 59 -18.04 5.38 0.13
CA HIS A 59 -17.78 4.01 0.58
C HIS A 59 -18.50 2.96 -0.30
N ARG A 60 -19.77 3.18 -0.66
CA ARG A 60 -20.52 2.26 -1.54
C ARG A 60 -19.96 2.26 -2.96
N GLU A 61 -19.56 3.41 -3.48
CA GLU A 61 -18.88 3.48 -4.77
C GLU A 61 -17.59 2.67 -4.77
N ARG A 62 -16.80 2.78 -3.69
CA ARG A 62 -15.58 1.99 -3.50
C ARG A 62 -15.87 0.49 -3.48
N GLN A 63 -16.89 0.06 -2.73
CA GLN A 63 -17.30 -1.34 -2.70
C GLN A 63 -17.73 -1.85 -4.08
N ARG A 64 -18.46 -1.04 -4.85
CA ARG A 64 -18.87 -1.39 -6.21
C ARG A 64 -17.68 -1.53 -7.14
N PHE A 65 -16.74 -0.59 -7.11
CA PHE A 65 -15.50 -0.69 -7.87
C PHE A 65 -14.72 -1.97 -7.56
N GLU A 66 -14.55 -2.31 -6.29
CA GLU A 66 -13.85 -3.54 -5.89
C GLU A 66 -14.58 -4.79 -6.35
N ALA A 67 -15.92 -4.80 -6.25
CA ALA A 67 -16.73 -5.91 -6.75
C ALA A 67 -16.64 -6.05 -8.27
N ASP A 68 -16.75 -4.94 -9.01
CA ASP A 68 -16.66 -4.88 -10.47
C ASP A 68 -15.27 -5.34 -10.95
N ALA A 69 -14.20 -4.92 -10.28
CA ALA A 69 -12.83 -5.33 -10.61
C ALA A 69 -12.63 -6.84 -10.40
N LYS A 70 -13.01 -7.36 -9.23
CA LYS A 70 -12.92 -8.80 -8.91
C LYS A 70 -13.71 -9.64 -9.90
N ASP A 71 -14.93 -9.21 -10.18
CA ASP A 71 -15.82 -9.88 -11.12
C ASP A 71 -15.26 -9.88 -12.54
N PHE A 72 -14.74 -8.75 -13.01
CA PHE A 72 -14.13 -8.65 -14.33
C PHE A 72 -12.96 -9.63 -14.45
N PHE A 73 -11.98 -9.59 -13.54
CA PHE A 73 -10.81 -10.46 -13.62
C PHE A 73 -11.16 -11.94 -13.48
N ALA A 74 -12.16 -12.29 -12.67
CA ALA A 74 -12.65 -13.66 -12.56
C ALA A 74 -13.31 -14.16 -13.86
N ARG A 75 -14.02 -13.29 -14.58
CA ARG A 75 -14.78 -13.66 -15.78
C ARG A 75 -14.04 -13.40 -17.09
N ALA A 76 -12.98 -12.60 -17.09
CA ALA A 76 -12.28 -12.14 -18.28
C ALA A 76 -11.98 -13.25 -19.31
N PRO A 77 -11.48 -14.44 -18.93
CA PRO A 77 -11.19 -15.53 -19.89
C PRO A 77 -12.43 -16.08 -20.62
N SER A 78 -13.63 -15.86 -20.06
CA SER A 78 -14.91 -16.37 -20.58
C SER A 78 -15.75 -15.32 -21.31
N LEU A 79 -15.33 -14.05 -21.29
CA LEU A 79 -16.07 -12.97 -21.92
C LEU A 79 -15.90 -13.00 -23.43
N ARG A 80 -16.95 -12.64 -24.16
CA ARG A 80 -16.84 -12.39 -25.61
C ARG A 80 -16.00 -11.14 -25.84
N ALA A 81 -15.24 -11.08 -26.93
CA ALA A 81 -14.30 -9.99 -27.22
C ALA A 81 -14.90 -8.58 -27.05
N VAL A 82 -16.11 -8.33 -27.59
CA VAL A 82 -16.80 -7.03 -27.46
C VAL A 82 -17.13 -6.71 -26.00
N GLU A 83 -17.72 -7.67 -25.28
CA GLU A 83 -18.10 -7.50 -23.87
C GLU A 83 -16.87 -7.33 -22.97
N GLY A 84 -15.80 -8.09 -23.23
CA GLY A 84 -14.51 -7.98 -22.55
C GLY A 84 -13.91 -6.60 -22.74
N SER A 85 -13.85 -6.10 -23.98
CA SER A 85 -13.33 -4.78 -24.29
C SER A 85 -14.12 -3.65 -23.62
N GLU A 86 -15.45 -3.72 -23.60
CA GLU A 86 -16.28 -2.71 -22.95
C GLU A 86 -16.09 -2.69 -21.43
N ARG A 87 -16.05 -3.88 -20.80
CA ARG A 87 -15.84 -4.01 -19.36
C ARG A 87 -14.45 -3.56 -18.95
N ALA A 88 -13.41 -3.94 -19.70
CA ALA A 88 -12.05 -3.49 -19.48
C ALA A 88 -11.94 -1.97 -19.60
N GLY A 89 -12.58 -1.37 -20.62
CA GLY A 89 -12.61 0.08 -20.78
C GLY A 89 -13.31 0.80 -19.62
N ARG A 90 -14.40 0.23 -19.08
CA ARG A 90 -15.05 0.77 -17.87
C ARG A 90 -14.14 0.67 -16.65
N LEU A 91 -13.50 -0.47 -16.42
CA LEU A 91 -12.60 -0.67 -15.28
C LEU A 91 -11.38 0.25 -15.38
N SER A 92 -10.80 0.45 -16.56
CA SER A 92 -9.69 1.39 -16.78
C SER A 92 -10.07 2.82 -16.36
N ARG A 93 -11.24 3.31 -16.77
CA ARG A 93 -11.72 4.66 -16.37
C ARG A 93 -11.97 4.76 -14.87
N GLN A 94 -12.45 3.70 -14.23
CA GLN A 94 -12.61 3.67 -12.77
C GLN A 94 -11.25 3.73 -12.06
N ILE A 95 -10.24 3.00 -12.56
CA ILE A 95 -8.86 3.08 -12.05
C ILE A 95 -8.33 4.51 -12.20
N ASP A 96 -8.48 5.13 -13.37
CA ASP A 96 -8.03 6.51 -13.62
C ASP A 96 -8.65 7.48 -12.60
N ARG A 97 -9.96 7.36 -12.36
CA ARG A 97 -10.68 8.20 -11.39
C ARG A 97 -10.16 8.00 -9.96
N TYR A 98 -10.10 6.75 -9.49
CA TYR A 98 -9.64 6.50 -8.11
C TYR A 98 -8.17 6.82 -7.90
N GLU A 99 -7.33 6.69 -8.92
CA GLU A 99 -5.94 7.12 -8.85
C GLU A 99 -5.84 8.65 -8.76
N ALA A 100 -6.64 9.40 -9.53
CA ALA A 100 -6.65 10.86 -9.50
C ALA A 100 -7.21 11.44 -8.19
N GLU A 101 -8.10 10.72 -7.52
CA GLU A 101 -8.74 11.12 -6.25
C GLU A 101 -7.97 10.61 -5.01
N ASP A 102 -6.72 10.14 -5.16
CA ASP A 102 -5.92 9.49 -4.10
C ASP A 102 -6.63 8.28 -3.43
N GLY A 103 -7.64 7.73 -4.10
CA GLY A 103 -8.36 6.53 -3.69
C GLY A 103 -7.60 5.24 -3.99
N LEU A 104 -6.63 5.26 -4.91
CA LEU A 104 -5.69 4.17 -5.15
C LEU A 104 -4.27 4.68 -4.94
N SER A 105 -3.46 3.89 -4.21
CA SER A 105 -2.02 4.09 -4.22
C SER A 105 -1.45 3.78 -5.61
N ALA A 106 -0.30 4.36 -5.92
CA ALA A 106 0.43 4.10 -7.15
C ALA A 106 0.71 2.59 -7.37
N GLY A 107 0.95 1.84 -6.28
CA GLY A 107 1.18 0.40 -6.35
C GLY A 107 -0.09 -0.39 -6.69
N GLU A 108 -1.23 -0.03 -6.11
CA GLU A 108 -2.51 -0.66 -6.44
C GLU A 108 -2.93 -0.37 -7.88
N ALA A 109 -2.79 0.88 -8.33
CA ALA A 109 -3.11 1.27 -9.70
C ALA A 109 -2.20 0.55 -10.71
N LEU A 110 -0.90 0.44 -10.43
CA LEU A 110 0.04 -0.37 -11.23
C LEU A 110 -0.44 -1.82 -11.37
N LEU A 111 -0.75 -2.48 -10.24
CA LEU A 111 -1.19 -3.88 -10.24
C LEU A 111 -2.49 -4.09 -11.04
N LEU A 112 -3.48 -3.23 -10.85
CA LEU A 112 -4.75 -3.32 -11.57
C LEU A 112 -4.59 -3.10 -13.07
N ARG A 113 -3.74 -2.15 -13.47
CA ARG A 113 -3.45 -1.90 -14.89
C ARG A 113 -2.65 -3.04 -15.52
N THR A 114 -1.69 -3.60 -14.81
CA THR A 114 -0.99 -4.81 -15.25
C THR A 114 -2.00 -5.93 -15.47
N ALA A 115 -2.84 -6.24 -14.47
CA ALA A 115 -3.87 -7.28 -14.59
C ALA A 115 -4.87 -7.02 -15.74
N LEU A 116 -5.20 -5.75 -16.03
CA LEU A 116 -6.01 -5.40 -17.21
C LEU A 116 -5.31 -5.82 -18.50
N VAL A 117 -4.02 -5.49 -18.67
CA VAL A 117 -3.24 -5.89 -19.86
C VAL A 117 -3.22 -7.42 -19.98
N GLU A 118 -2.96 -8.16 -18.89
CA GLU A 118 -2.96 -9.62 -18.91
C GLU A 118 -4.32 -10.22 -19.29
N ALA A 119 -5.41 -9.53 -18.95
CA ALA A 119 -6.77 -9.97 -19.23
C ALA A 119 -7.27 -9.61 -20.64
N THR A 120 -6.61 -8.68 -21.33
CA THR A 120 -7.11 -8.15 -22.62
C THR A 120 -6.15 -8.29 -23.80
N VAL A 121 -4.87 -8.56 -23.54
CA VAL A 121 -3.84 -8.68 -24.57
C VAL A 121 -3.38 -10.13 -24.68
N ASP A 122 -3.71 -10.79 -25.80
CA ASP A 122 -3.40 -12.21 -26.02
C ASP A 122 -1.92 -12.45 -26.40
N ASP A 123 -1.28 -11.47 -27.03
CA ASP A 123 0.11 -11.60 -27.47
C ASP A 123 1.07 -11.36 -26.29
N PRO A 124 1.84 -12.38 -25.85
CA PRO A 124 2.73 -12.26 -24.70
C PRO A 124 3.84 -11.23 -24.90
N VAL A 125 4.26 -10.96 -26.13
CA VAL A 125 5.28 -9.93 -26.41
C VAL A 125 4.69 -8.55 -26.20
N ARG A 126 3.50 -8.28 -26.75
CA ARG A 126 2.79 -7.01 -26.54
C ARG A 126 2.40 -6.81 -25.08
N GLN A 127 1.97 -7.86 -24.39
CA GLN A 127 1.67 -7.82 -22.97
C GLN A 127 2.90 -7.36 -22.16
N ALA A 128 4.08 -7.95 -22.43
CA ALA A 128 5.31 -7.56 -21.75
C ALA A 128 5.70 -6.10 -22.03
N GLU A 129 5.56 -5.64 -23.29
CA GLU A 129 5.84 -4.26 -23.69
C GLU A 129 4.92 -3.27 -22.97
N GLU A 130 3.61 -3.54 -22.93
CA GLU A 130 2.63 -2.67 -22.26
C GLU A 130 2.83 -2.64 -20.74
N VAL A 131 3.10 -3.79 -20.12
CA VAL A 131 3.39 -3.85 -18.68
C VAL A 131 4.67 -3.08 -18.34
N ALA A 132 5.71 -3.20 -19.16
CA ALA A 132 6.95 -2.43 -18.99
C ALA A 132 6.68 -0.92 -19.11
N ALA A 133 5.91 -0.49 -20.11
CA ALA A 133 5.54 0.91 -20.30
C ALA A 133 4.74 1.47 -19.11
N ILE A 134 3.83 0.69 -18.53
CA ILE A 134 3.12 1.07 -17.31
C ILE A 134 4.11 1.25 -16.15
N ALA A 135 4.99 0.28 -15.91
CA ALA A 135 5.97 0.34 -14.83
C ALA A 135 6.91 1.55 -14.95
N ASP A 136 7.38 1.85 -16.16
CA ASP A 136 8.24 2.99 -16.42
C ASP A 136 7.52 4.32 -16.20
N ARG A 137 6.24 4.43 -16.57
CA ARG A 137 5.43 5.62 -16.26
C ARG A 137 5.35 5.86 -14.76
N TYR A 138 5.05 4.83 -13.96
CA TYR A 138 4.98 4.96 -12.51
C TYR A 138 6.33 5.30 -11.88
N ARG A 139 7.42 4.71 -12.39
CA ARG A 139 8.78 5.05 -11.96
C ARG A 139 9.10 6.52 -12.23
N ALA A 140 8.84 7.00 -13.44
CA ALA A 140 9.07 8.40 -13.81
C ALA A 140 8.29 9.38 -12.91
N HIS A 141 7.03 9.08 -12.60
CA HIS A 141 6.24 9.89 -11.66
C HIS A 141 6.80 9.84 -10.24
N ALA A 142 7.24 8.67 -9.77
CA ALA A 142 7.86 8.54 -8.45
C ALA A 142 9.15 9.36 -8.36
N ASP A 143 10.02 9.25 -9.37
CA ASP A 143 11.28 9.99 -9.46
C ASP A 143 11.03 11.51 -9.50
N GLN A 144 10.01 11.96 -10.25
CA GLN A 144 9.62 13.37 -10.30
C GLN A 144 9.19 13.88 -8.92
N ARG A 145 8.34 13.14 -8.20
CA ARG A 145 7.89 13.53 -6.85
C ARG A 145 9.04 13.53 -5.85
N MET A 146 9.94 12.53 -5.92
CA MET A 146 11.13 12.48 -5.09
C MET A 146 12.06 13.66 -5.35
N ALA A 147 12.29 14.00 -6.62
CA ALA A 147 13.11 15.15 -7.01
C ALA A 147 12.49 16.47 -6.53
N ALA A 148 11.17 16.63 -6.66
CA ALA A 148 10.44 17.81 -6.17
C ALA A 148 10.54 17.94 -4.65
N PHE A 149 10.32 16.85 -3.90
CA PHE A 149 10.47 16.83 -2.46
C PHE A 149 11.90 17.13 -2.01
N ALA A 150 12.90 16.55 -2.67
CA ALA A 150 14.30 16.83 -2.39
C ALA A 150 14.69 18.28 -2.73
N ALA A 151 14.09 18.89 -3.76
CA ALA A 151 14.26 20.30 -4.06
C ALA A 151 13.63 21.19 -2.99
N GLN A 152 12.43 20.85 -2.53
CA GLN A 152 11.77 21.54 -1.42
C GLN A 152 12.62 21.51 -0.15
N GLN A 153 13.14 20.35 0.24
CA GLN A 153 14.02 20.21 1.40
C GLN A 153 15.32 21.02 1.26
N ARG A 154 15.94 21.02 0.07
CA ARG A 154 17.14 21.83 -0.21
C ARG A 154 16.89 23.32 -0.04
N ASN A 155 15.68 23.78 -0.35
CA ASN A 155 15.31 25.19 -0.28
C ASN A 155 14.66 25.60 1.05
N ASP A 156 14.44 24.66 1.98
CA ASP A 156 13.86 24.95 3.31
C ASP A 156 14.96 25.31 4.33
N PRO A 157 15.05 26.58 4.80
CA PRO A 157 16.07 26.99 5.76
C PRO A 157 15.96 26.30 7.13
N ARG A 158 14.74 25.93 7.56
CA ARG A 158 14.53 25.18 8.82
C ARG A 158 15.09 23.78 8.68
N PHE A 159 14.86 23.13 7.55
CA PHE A 159 15.44 21.82 7.27
C PHE A 159 16.97 21.88 7.19
N GLN A 160 17.56 22.87 6.51
CA GLN A 160 19.01 23.02 6.42
C GLN A 160 19.65 23.23 7.80
N SER A 161 19.09 24.12 8.61
CA SER A 161 19.59 24.37 9.97
C SER A 161 19.45 23.13 10.87
N TYR A 162 18.32 22.41 10.80
CA TYR A 162 18.13 21.13 11.50
C TYR A 162 19.19 20.10 11.09
N LYS A 163 19.45 19.90 9.79
CA LYS A 163 20.44 18.92 9.32
C LYS A 163 21.87 19.26 9.75
N ALA A 164 22.22 20.54 9.81
CA ALA A 164 23.52 20.97 10.35
C ALA A 164 23.64 20.64 11.85
N ARG A 165 22.58 20.91 12.63
CA ARG A 165 22.51 20.56 14.06
C ARG A 165 22.54 19.05 14.29
N GLU A 166 21.85 18.28 13.45
CA GLU A 166 21.85 16.82 13.49
C GLU A 166 23.26 16.26 13.35
N ALA A 167 24.01 16.70 12.33
CA ALA A 167 25.39 16.29 12.11
C ALA A 167 26.32 16.67 13.27
N GLN A 168 26.13 17.87 13.83
CA GLN A 168 26.87 18.32 15.00
C GLN A 168 26.59 17.42 16.22
N VAL A 169 25.33 17.10 16.52
CA VAL A 169 24.96 16.22 17.62
C VAL A 169 25.53 14.82 17.45
N VAL A 170 25.48 14.26 16.24
CA VAL A 170 26.09 12.95 15.96
C VAL A 170 27.59 12.99 16.27
N SER A 171 28.30 14.02 15.80
CA SER A 171 29.73 14.20 16.07
C SER A 171 30.02 14.31 17.57
N GLU A 172 29.28 15.16 18.29
CA GLU A 172 29.40 15.34 19.75
C GLU A 172 29.19 14.04 20.52
N VAL A 173 28.16 13.27 20.19
CA VAL A 173 27.84 12.01 20.89
C VAL A 173 28.85 10.90 20.59
N MET A 174 29.35 10.84 19.36
CA MET A 174 30.36 9.85 18.97
C MET A 174 31.74 10.18 19.59
N ALA A 175 32.08 11.46 19.73
CA ALA A 175 33.30 11.91 20.41
C ALA A 175 33.21 11.85 21.94
N ALA A 176 32.01 11.70 22.52
CA ALA A 176 31.83 11.66 23.96
C ALA A 176 32.46 10.40 24.59
N THR A 177 33.40 10.62 25.51
CA THR A 177 34.03 9.58 26.32
C THR A 177 33.09 9.02 27.38
N THR A 178 32.20 9.85 27.91
CA THR A 178 31.23 9.48 28.95
C THR A 178 29.83 9.88 28.52
N ILE A 179 28.87 8.95 28.66
CA ILE A 179 27.46 9.20 28.37
C ILE A 179 26.70 9.43 29.68
N PRO A 180 25.90 10.52 29.79
CA PRO A 180 25.22 10.87 31.03
C PRO A 180 24.06 9.93 31.34
N ALA A 181 23.59 9.99 32.59
CA ALA A 181 22.36 9.33 33.07
C ALA A 181 22.32 7.79 32.90
N GLY A 182 23.49 7.14 32.82
CA GLY A 182 23.57 5.69 32.63
C GLY A 182 23.05 5.19 31.29
N LEU A 183 22.82 6.09 30.33
CA LEU A 183 22.33 5.74 29.01
C LEU A 183 23.44 5.08 28.19
N THR A 184 23.04 4.17 27.31
CA THR A 184 23.91 3.76 26.20
C THR A 184 24.08 4.93 25.23
N ARG A 185 25.19 4.94 24.48
CA ARG A 185 25.46 5.98 23.46
C ARG A 185 24.30 6.12 22.47
N ASP A 186 23.70 5.03 22.02
CA ASP A 186 22.59 5.04 21.06
C ASP A 186 21.29 5.59 21.65
N GLN A 187 21.01 5.30 22.93
CA GLN A 187 19.87 5.91 23.63
C GLN A 187 20.07 7.40 23.78
N TYR A 188 21.27 7.82 24.17
CA TYR A 188 21.60 9.24 24.31
C TYR A 188 21.56 9.98 22.97
N LEU A 189 22.06 9.36 21.89
CA LEU A 189 21.98 9.91 20.54
C LEU A 189 20.52 10.09 20.12
N ARG A 190 19.67 9.06 20.27
CA ARG A 190 18.23 9.17 19.96
C ARG A 190 17.55 10.28 20.74
N GLN A 191 17.84 10.40 22.03
CA GLN A 191 17.29 11.47 22.88
C GLN A 191 17.73 12.85 22.38
N ARG A 192 19.02 13.04 22.09
CA ARG A 192 19.55 14.33 21.59
C ARG A 192 18.96 14.69 20.22
N LEU A 193 18.88 13.73 19.31
CA LEU A 193 18.27 13.94 17.99
C LEU A 193 16.78 14.30 18.10
N GLN A 194 16.06 13.67 19.04
CA GLN A 194 14.66 14.01 19.31
C GLN A 194 14.50 15.45 19.82
N GLN A 195 15.37 15.90 20.74
CA GLN A 195 15.37 17.28 21.23
C GLN A 195 15.63 18.30 20.12
N GLU A 196 16.57 18.03 19.20
CA GLU A 196 16.82 18.92 18.07
C GLU A 196 15.65 18.94 17.08
N ARG A 197 14.94 17.82 16.89
CA ARG A 197 13.71 17.78 16.08
C ARG A 197 12.60 18.63 16.68
N GLU A 198 12.38 18.53 17.99
CA GLU A 198 11.40 19.35 18.70
C GLU A 198 11.75 20.84 18.59
N ARG A 199 13.01 21.22 18.74
CA ARG A 199 13.44 22.61 18.53
C ARG A 199 13.20 23.10 17.11
N ALA A 200 13.38 22.24 16.11
CA ALA A 200 13.24 22.60 14.71
C ALA A 200 11.78 22.69 14.24
N TYR A 201 10.88 21.85 14.79
CA TYR A 201 9.54 21.61 14.25
C TYR A 201 8.40 21.64 15.27
N ALA A 202 8.64 21.98 16.54
CA ALA A 202 7.54 22.25 17.47
C ALA A 202 6.65 23.38 16.93
N PRO A 203 5.31 23.25 17.09
CA PRO A 203 4.33 24.24 16.63
C PRO A 203 4.45 25.58 17.36
#